data_AF-A0A952TRT1-F1
#
_entry.id   AF-A0A952TRT1-F1
#
_cell.length_a   1.000
_cell.length_b   1.000
_cell.length_c   1.000
_cell.angle_alpha   90.00
_cell.angle_beta   90.00
_cell.angle_gamma   90.00
#
_symmetry.space_group_name_H-M   'P 1'
#
loop_
_entity.id
_entity.type
_entity.pdbx_description
1 polymer ?
#
loop_
_entity_poly.entity_id
_entity_poly.type
_entity_poly.pdbx_seq_one_letter_code
_entity_poly.pdbx_strand_id
1 'polypeptide(L)' 'MAMTRIKDGESFEAAFRRFKKSCEKAGILSEVKKREHFEKPSVRLKKKSIAARKRAAKKSRRSWGD' A
#
# COMPACT_ATOMS: atom_id res chain seq x y z
N MET A 1 -6.75 1.85 -9.31
CA MET A 1 -6.22 2.75 -10.36
C MET A 1 -5.74 4.03 -9.69
N ALA A 2 -4.58 4.57 -10.07
CA ALA A 2 -4.02 5.79 -9.50
C ALA A 2 -3.97 6.87 -10.59
N MET A 3 -4.55 8.05 -10.32
CA MET A 3 -4.54 9.19 -11.23
C MET A 3 -4.10 10.42 -10.43
N THR A 4 -3.12 11.15 -10.96
CA THR A 4 -2.62 12.40 -10.35
C THR A 4 -2.71 13.49 -11.40
N ARG A 5 -3.52 14.52 -11.15
CA ARG A 5 -3.52 15.73 -11.99
C ARG A 5 -2.31 16.60 -11.61
N ILE A 6 -1.58 17.08 -12.61
CA ILE A 6 -0.46 18.01 -12.43
C ILE A 6 -1.05 19.40 -12.22
N LYS A 7 -0.52 20.18 -11.26
CA LYS A 7 -0.93 21.58 -11.07
C LYS A 7 0.00 22.49 -11.87
N ASP A 8 -0.51 23.63 -12.31
CA ASP A 8 0.29 24.65 -13.00
C ASP A 8 1.43 25.14 -12.10
N GLY A 9 2.66 25.04 -12.60
CA GLY A 9 3.89 25.41 -11.86
C GLY A 9 4.57 24.27 -11.09
N GLU A 10 4.07 23.03 -11.15
CA GLU A 10 4.75 21.90 -10.50
C GLU A 10 5.86 21.28 -11.36
N SER A 11 7.02 21.06 -10.74
CA SER A 11 8.09 20.26 -11.35
C SER A 11 7.64 18.81 -11.56
N PHE A 12 8.04 18.24 -12.70
CA PHE A 12 7.77 16.85 -13.08
C PHE A 12 8.10 15.85 -11.95
N GLU A 13 9.22 16.05 -11.27
CA GLU A 13 9.67 15.14 -10.21
C GLU A 13 8.72 15.15 -9.00
N ALA A 14 8.18 16.32 -8.65
CA ALA A 14 7.20 16.45 -7.57
C ALA A 14 5.88 15.74 -7.92
N ALA A 15 5.40 15.92 -9.16
CA ALA A 15 4.22 15.22 -9.65
C ALA A 15 4.44 13.69 -9.67
N PHE A 16 5.61 13.23 -10.09
CA PHE A 16 5.98 11.82 -10.14
C PHE A 16 6.07 11.17 -8.75
N ARG A 17 6.65 11.87 -7.77
CA ARG A 17 6.69 11.38 -6.37
C ARG A 17 5.29 11.18 -5.80
N ARG A 18 4.35 12.10 -6.07
CA ARG A 18 2.95 11.93 -5.63
C ARG A 18 2.26 10.78 -6.36
N PHE A 19 2.51 10.61 -7.65
CA PHE A 19 1.99 9.48 -8.39
C PHE A 19 2.48 8.14 -7.82
N LYS A 20 3.78 8.00 -7.54
CA LYS A 20 4.33 6.82 -6.84
C LYS A 20 3.63 6.56 -5.51
N LYS A 21 3.47 7.60 -4.68
CA LYS A 21 2.75 7.51 -3.40
C LYS A 21 1.27 7.12 -3.59
N SER A 22 0.62 7.60 -4.64
CA SER A 22 -0.76 7.22 -4.97
C SER A 22 -0.86 5.75 -5.40
N CYS A 23 0.09 5.25 -6.19
CA CYS A 23 0.18 3.84 -6.57
C CYS A 23 0.42 2.93 -5.36
N GLU A 24 1.29 3.35 -4.44
CA GLU A 24 1.55 2.65 -3.17
C GLU A 24 0.31 2.64 -2.27
N LYS A 25 -0.36 3.79 -2.12
CA LYS A 25 -1.59 3.91 -1.32
C LYS A 25 -2.71 3.05 -1.89
N ALA A 26 -2.86 3.03 -3.21
CA ALA A 26 -3.81 2.17 -3.91
C ALA A 26 -3.43 0.68 -3.83
N GLY A 27 -2.22 0.35 -3.37
CA GLY A 27 -1.79 -1.03 -3.17
C GLY A 27 -1.60 -1.82 -4.47
N ILE A 28 -1.51 -1.15 -5.63
CA ILE A 28 -1.51 -1.76 -6.96
C ILE A 28 -0.39 -2.80 -7.08
N LEU A 29 0.83 -2.45 -6.69
CA LEU A 29 1.98 -3.38 -6.72
C LEU A 29 1.79 -4.58 -5.79
N SER A 30 1.14 -4.38 -4.65
CA SER A 30 0.85 -5.48 -3.70
C SER A 30 -0.25 -6.40 -4.21
N GLU A 31 -1.15 -5.90 -5.05
CA GLU A 31 -2.22 -6.66 -5.65
C GLU A 31 -1.73 -7.50 -6.82
N VAL A 32 -0.88 -6.93 -7.69
CA VAL A 32 -0.20 -7.67 -8.75
C VAL A 32 0.55 -8.87 -8.18
N LYS A 33 1.41 -8.66 -7.18
CA LYS A 33 2.16 -9.75 -6.51
C LYS A 33 1.28 -10.84 -5.89
N LYS A 34 0.08 -10.50 -5.43
CA LYS A 34 -0.86 -11.49 -4.86
C LYS A 34 -1.61 -12.28 -5.93
N ARG A 35 -1.68 -11.75 -7.16
CA ARG A 35 -2.39 -12.35 -8.30
C ARG A 35 -1.45 -13.07 -9.26
N GLU A 36 -0.14 -12.84 -9.17
CA GLU A 36 0.89 -13.50 -10.00
C GLU A 36 0.82 -15.04 -9.95
N HIS A 37 0.37 -15.62 -8.85
CA HIS A 37 0.28 -17.07 -8.68
C HIS A 37 -0.96 -17.44 -7.86
N PHE A 38 -1.55 -18.60 -8.17
CA PHE A 38 -2.70 -19.12 -7.41
C PHE A 38 -2.26 -19.45 -5.99
N GLU A 39 -2.95 -18.85 -5.03
CA GLU A 39 -2.78 -19.13 -3.62
C GLU A 39 -4.04 -19.79 -3.08
N LYS A 40 -3.89 -20.97 -2.47
CA LYS A 40 -5.01 -21.69 -1.83
C LYS A 40 -5.74 -20.77 -0.85
N PRO A 41 -7.09 -20.81 -0.77
CA PRO A 41 -7.87 -19.90 0.08
C PRO A 41 -7.42 -19.84 1.54
N SER A 42 -7.03 -20.98 2.12
CA SER A 42 -6.51 -21.07 3.49
C SER A 42 -5.21 -20.26 3.70
N VAL A 43 -4.27 -20.33 2.75
CA VAL A 43 -3.00 -19.59 2.83
C VAL A 43 -3.25 -18.09 2.70
N ARG A 44 -4.15 -17.69 1.80
CA ARG A 44 -4.57 -16.30 1.62
C ARG A 44 -5.21 -15.72 2.91
N LEU A 45 -6.06 -16.49 3.57
CA LEU A 45 -6.67 -16.12 4.86
C LEU A 45 -5.62 -16.01 5.97
N LYS A 46 -4.68 -16.95 6.05
CA LYS A 46 -3.56 -16.92 7.01
C LYS A 46 -2.66 -15.70 6.80
N LYS A 47 -2.29 -15.38 5.55
CA LYS A 47 -1.50 -14.18 5.23
C LYS A 47 -2.25 -12.89 5.58
N LYS A 48 -3.57 -12.83 5.35
CA LYS A 48 -4.41 -11.68 5.72
C LYS A 48 -4.44 -11.44 7.24
N SER A 49 -4.61 -12.49 8.04
CA SER A 49 -4.65 -12.36 9.52
C SER A 49 -3.30 -11.94 10.09
N ILE A 50 -2.19 -12.50 9.59
CA ILE A 50 -0.83 -12.11 9.99
C ILE A 50 -0.57 -10.63 9.64
N ALA A 51 -0.95 -10.19 8.44
CA ALA A 51 -0.78 -8.80 8.04
C ALA A 51 -1.61 -7.84 8.92
N ALA A 52 -2.84 -8.22 9.30
CA ALA A 52 -3.68 -7.43 10.20
C ALA A 52 -3.05 -7.30 11.60
N ARG A 53 -2.58 -8.41 12.19
CA ARG A 53 -1.90 -8.41 13.50
C ARG A 53 -0.65 -7.53 13.49
N LYS A 54 0.19 -7.64 12.45
CA LYS A 54 1.39 -6.80 12.29
C LYS A 54 1.04 -5.31 12.20
N ARG A 55 -0.04 -4.95 11.50
CA ARG A 55 -0.51 -3.54 11.42
C ARG A 55 -1.01 -3.04 12.78
N ALA A 56 -1.76 -3.86 13.51
CA ALA A 56 -2.26 -3.51 14.85
C ALA A 56 -1.11 -3.27 15.84
N ALA A 57 -0.12 -4.17 15.88
CA ALA A 57 1.07 -4.01 16.72
C ALA A 57 1.89 -2.76 16.36
N LYS A 58 1.99 -2.42 15.06
CA LYS A 58 2.65 -1.18 14.64
C LYS A 58 1.86 0.07 15.05
N LYS A 59 0.53 0.01 15.07
CA LYS A 59 -0.34 1.11 15.51
C LYS A 59 -0.23 1.32 17.01
N SER A 60 -0.30 0.26 17.81
CA SER A 60 -0.21 0.34 19.28
C SER A 60 1.15 0.86 19.74
N ARG A 61 2.25 0.43 19.11
CA ARG A 61 3.59 0.96 19.39
C ARG A 61 3.69 2.47 19.12
N ARG A 62 2.97 2.95 18.09
CA ARG A 62 3.01 4.35 17.70
C ARG A 62 2.17 5.23 18.63
N SER A 63 1.04 4.72 19.12
CA SER A 63 0.18 5.44 20.08
C SER A 63 0.69 5.45 21.52
N TRP A 64 1.75 4.71 21.84
CA TRP A 64 2.32 4.64 23.19
C TRP A 64 3.60 5.48 23.34
N GLY A 65 4.10 6.05 22.24
CA GLY A 65 5.28 6.91 22.22
C GLY A 65 5.00 8.35 21.76
N ASP A 66 3.73 8.75 21.76
CA ASP A 66 3.26 10.14 21.70
C ASP A 66 2.90 10.59 23.13
#